data_AF-A0A9W4FE73-F1
#
_entry.id   AF-A0A9W4FE73-F1
#
_cell.length_a   1.000
_cell.length_b   1.000
_cell.length_c   1.000
_cell.angle_alpha   90.00
_cell.angle_beta   90.00
_cell.angle_gamma   90.00
#
_symmetry.space_group_name_H-M   'P 1'
#
loop_
_entity.id
_entity.type
_entity.pdbx_description
1 polymer ?
#
loop_
_entity_poly.entity_id
_entity_poly.type
_entity_poly.pdbx_seq_one_letter_code
_entity_poly.pdbx_strand_id
1 'polypeptide(L)'
;MNPDEFCTSDQWSVLSSAASHSQFAGVLGGFLITAIALLMDKKSRESIHTLALFSSAVLILMLSSFLFSLITGSQVPAEGDARGICAIAWTQGAVSTGMLAAGATALFGGLGWMLASHAVNRVSEQDPEDVGAYCFLADLGGWLTFAAAMTTTLILSETAVDYLRFMYGRRPEIWVTGIIIATAALVIISDFVLVYVRTKTLRRSLADSGAPTRLALRSIKVATIATVILAIGASWLAVSLARIPKPWLTDPAAGLIAFVLTLTFVLPTIVATAICYSVASTDERVSIRGARAEAAPRR
;
A
#
# COMPACT_ATOMS: atom_id res chain seq x y z
N MET A 1 23.98 22.39 -1.83
CA MET A 1 23.84 22.39 -3.30
C MET A 1 22.72 23.35 -3.64
N ASN A 2 22.90 24.28 -4.58
CA ASN A 2 21.78 25.09 -5.07
C ASN A 2 20.97 24.21 -6.03
N PRO A 3 19.66 24.04 -5.82
CA PRO A 3 18.85 23.25 -6.74
C PRO A 3 18.73 23.96 -8.09
N ASP A 4 18.69 23.17 -9.15
CA ASP A 4 18.39 23.59 -10.52
C ASP A 4 16.88 23.81 -10.71
N GLU A 5 16.50 24.32 -11.89
CA GLU A 5 15.10 24.63 -12.24
C GLU A 5 14.16 23.42 -12.17
N PHE A 6 14.73 22.20 -12.22
CA PHE A 6 14.00 20.94 -12.15
C PHE A 6 14.02 20.29 -10.76
N CYS A 7 14.64 20.92 -9.76
CA CYS A 7 14.79 20.38 -8.41
C CYS A 7 15.42 18.98 -8.39
N THR A 8 16.46 18.76 -9.18
CA THR A 8 17.11 17.47 -9.41
C THR A 8 17.94 17.04 -8.19
N SER A 9 17.86 15.77 -7.83
CA SER A 9 18.73 15.09 -6.86
C SER A 9 19.30 13.83 -7.53
N ASP A 10 20.63 13.65 -7.51
CA ASP A 10 21.33 12.43 -8.00
C ASP A 10 20.80 11.86 -9.35
N GLN A 11 20.51 12.74 -10.33
CA GLN A 11 19.96 12.44 -11.67
C GLN A 11 18.43 12.30 -11.79
N TRP A 12 17.66 12.36 -10.70
CA TRP A 12 16.20 12.31 -10.75
C TRP A 12 15.54 13.65 -10.37
N SER A 13 14.50 14.02 -11.10
CA SER A 13 13.73 15.25 -10.86
C SER A 13 12.27 14.92 -10.53
N VAL A 14 11.83 15.36 -9.36
CA VAL A 14 10.45 15.21 -8.91
C VAL A 14 9.46 15.98 -9.79
N LEU A 15 9.84 17.16 -10.30
CA LEU A 15 9.01 17.97 -11.20
C LEU A 15 8.79 17.27 -12.54
N SER A 16 9.86 16.72 -13.13
CA SER A 16 9.79 16.05 -14.44
C SER A 16 8.92 14.79 -14.42
N SER A 17 8.95 14.03 -13.32
CA SER A 17 8.23 12.76 -13.20
C SER A 17 6.79 12.91 -12.70
N ALA A 18 6.44 14.07 -12.12
CA ALA A 18 5.15 14.28 -11.49
C ALA A 18 3.96 14.05 -12.44
N ALA A 19 4.05 14.47 -13.70
CA ALA A 19 2.96 14.30 -14.67
C ALA A 19 2.66 12.81 -14.93
N SER A 20 3.70 12.01 -15.12
CA SER A 20 3.58 10.56 -15.34
C SER A 20 3.03 9.85 -14.10
N HIS A 21 3.49 10.23 -12.89
CA HIS A 21 2.94 9.67 -11.65
C HIS A 21 1.47 10.06 -11.44
N SER A 22 1.08 11.29 -11.77
CA SER A 22 -0.31 11.75 -11.70
C SER A 22 -1.22 10.91 -12.59
N GLN A 23 -0.80 10.68 -13.85
CA GLN A 23 -1.55 9.86 -14.80
C GLN A 23 -1.67 8.41 -14.33
N PHE A 24 -0.56 7.81 -13.89
CA PHE A 24 -0.55 6.44 -13.39
C PHE A 24 -1.50 6.26 -12.20
N ALA A 25 -1.46 7.18 -11.21
CA ALA A 25 -2.38 7.19 -10.09
C ALA A 25 -3.85 7.29 -10.53
N GLY A 26 -4.14 8.15 -11.51
CA GLY A 26 -5.46 8.32 -12.09
C GLY A 26 -6.00 7.05 -12.77
N VAL A 27 -5.16 6.35 -13.54
CA VAL A 27 -5.54 5.09 -14.19
C VAL A 27 -5.86 4.00 -13.16
N LEU A 28 -5.04 3.85 -12.12
CA LEU A 28 -5.30 2.91 -11.04
C LEU A 28 -6.62 3.23 -10.30
N GLY A 29 -6.87 4.51 -10.04
CA GLY A 29 -8.12 4.98 -9.43
C GLY A 29 -9.34 4.67 -10.31
N GLY A 30 -9.25 4.92 -11.61
CA GLY A 30 -10.31 4.60 -12.57
C GLY A 30 -10.63 3.10 -12.63
N PHE A 31 -9.60 2.26 -12.68
CA PHE A 31 -9.76 0.81 -12.65
C PHE A 31 -10.48 0.32 -11.38
N LEU A 32 -10.15 0.89 -10.22
CA LEU A 32 -10.84 0.58 -8.97
C LEU A 32 -12.31 0.98 -8.98
N ILE A 33 -12.67 2.13 -9.55
CA ILE A 33 -14.08 2.54 -9.68
C ILE A 33 -14.86 1.50 -10.49
N THR A 34 -14.29 1.01 -11.59
CA THR A 34 -14.90 -0.08 -12.37
C THR A 34 -15.03 -1.37 -11.55
N ALA A 35 -13.98 -1.74 -10.80
CA ALA A 35 -14.03 -2.92 -9.92
C ALA A 35 -15.11 -2.80 -8.82
N ILE A 36 -15.28 -1.62 -8.23
CA ILE A 36 -16.34 -1.33 -7.25
C ILE A 36 -17.72 -1.50 -7.88
N ALA A 37 -17.94 -0.96 -9.08
CA ALA A 37 -19.22 -1.09 -9.78
C ALA A 37 -19.60 -2.56 -10.02
N LEU A 38 -18.62 -3.40 -10.41
CA LEU A 38 -18.81 -4.84 -10.60
C LEU A 38 -19.04 -5.59 -9.28
N LEU A 39 -18.45 -5.13 -8.17
CA LEU A 39 -18.63 -5.73 -6.84
C LEU A 39 -19.98 -5.38 -6.21
N MET A 40 -20.51 -4.18 -6.48
CA MET A 40 -21.81 -3.74 -5.97
C MET A 40 -22.98 -4.59 -6.49
N ASP A 41 -22.85 -5.14 -7.69
CA ASP A 41 -23.86 -6.02 -8.27
C ASP A 41 -23.92 -7.40 -7.56
N LYS A 42 -22.82 -7.80 -6.90
CA LYS A 42 -22.72 -9.07 -6.19
C LYS A 42 -23.18 -8.97 -4.74
N LYS A 43 -24.25 -9.67 -4.39
CA LYS A 43 -24.73 -9.83 -3.00
C LYS A 43 -23.87 -10.85 -2.22
N SER A 44 -22.69 -10.44 -1.74
CA SER A 44 -21.88 -11.24 -0.81
C SER A 44 -21.37 -10.41 0.37
N ARG A 45 -21.34 -11.00 1.57
CA ARG A 45 -20.79 -10.38 2.78
C ARG A 45 -19.29 -10.07 2.63
N GLU A 46 -18.59 -10.86 1.84
CA GLU A 46 -17.16 -10.69 1.55
C GLU A 46 -16.92 -9.45 0.67
N SER A 47 -17.86 -9.18 -0.26
CA SER A 47 -17.85 -8.02 -1.16
C SER A 47 -17.85 -6.68 -0.39
N ILE A 48 -18.49 -6.61 0.78
CA ILE A 48 -18.63 -5.37 1.55
C ILE A 48 -17.27 -4.85 2.06
N HIS A 49 -16.39 -5.75 2.52
CA HIS A 49 -15.10 -5.35 3.06
C HIS A 49 -14.09 -4.98 1.95
N THR A 50 -14.09 -5.73 0.85
CA THR A 50 -13.29 -5.37 -0.33
C THR A 50 -13.76 -4.06 -0.95
N LEU A 51 -15.07 -3.78 -0.94
CA LEU A 51 -15.63 -2.50 -1.39
C LEU A 51 -15.13 -1.35 -0.51
N ALA A 52 -15.10 -1.51 0.82
CA ALA A 52 -14.55 -0.50 1.71
C ALA A 52 -13.06 -0.23 1.44
N LEU A 53 -12.25 -1.29 1.24
CA LEU A 53 -10.84 -1.15 0.88
C LEU A 53 -10.67 -0.42 -0.45
N PHE A 54 -11.40 -0.83 -1.50
CA PHE A 54 -11.35 -0.18 -2.80
C PHE A 54 -11.81 1.28 -2.75
N SER A 55 -12.87 1.60 -2.00
CA SER A 55 -13.32 2.99 -1.83
C SER A 55 -12.23 3.85 -1.21
N SER A 56 -11.55 3.36 -0.16
CA SER A 56 -10.40 4.08 0.43
C SER A 56 -9.21 4.18 -0.53
N ALA A 57 -8.97 3.14 -1.35
CA ALA A 57 -7.90 3.10 -2.33
C ALA A 57 -8.16 4.09 -3.49
N VAL A 58 -9.40 4.22 -3.96
CA VAL A 58 -9.81 5.25 -4.94
C VAL A 58 -9.52 6.63 -4.40
N LEU A 59 -9.95 6.91 -3.16
CA LEU A 59 -9.76 8.21 -2.54
C LEU A 59 -8.27 8.59 -2.43
N ILE A 60 -7.42 7.68 -1.93
CA ILE A 60 -5.99 7.96 -1.79
C ILE A 60 -5.28 8.10 -3.14
N LEU A 61 -5.66 7.32 -4.17
CA LEU A 61 -5.07 7.41 -5.51
C LEU A 61 -5.50 8.68 -6.24
N MET A 62 -6.77 9.08 -6.12
CA MET A 62 -7.24 10.35 -6.69
C MET A 62 -6.56 11.55 -6.03
N LEU A 63 -6.40 11.54 -4.71
CA LEU A 63 -5.67 12.60 -4.00
C LEU A 63 -4.19 12.59 -4.36
N SER A 64 -3.56 11.42 -4.50
CA SER A 64 -2.18 11.30 -4.99
C SER A 64 -2.03 11.89 -6.39
N SER A 65 -2.94 11.57 -7.31
CA SER A 65 -2.99 12.12 -8.67
C SER A 65 -3.11 13.64 -8.66
N PHE A 66 -3.99 14.17 -7.81
CA PHE A 66 -4.17 15.62 -7.63
C PHE A 66 -2.90 16.30 -7.09
N LEU A 67 -2.25 15.72 -6.07
CA LEU A 67 -1.02 16.29 -5.52
C LEU A 67 0.13 16.27 -6.54
N PHE A 68 0.29 15.18 -7.28
CA PHE A 68 1.26 15.14 -8.38
C PHE A 68 0.94 16.19 -9.46
N SER A 69 -0.35 16.42 -9.77
CA SER A 69 -0.76 17.51 -10.67
C SER A 69 -0.37 18.89 -10.15
N LEU A 70 -0.53 19.15 -8.84
CA LEU A 70 -0.04 20.41 -8.24
C LEU A 70 1.48 20.57 -8.36
N ILE A 71 2.24 19.48 -8.20
CA ILE A 71 3.70 19.50 -8.36
C ILE A 71 4.07 19.86 -9.81
N THR A 72 3.37 19.32 -10.81
CA THR A 72 3.64 19.69 -12.23
C THR A 72 3.44 21.16 -12.54
N GLY A 73 2.54 21.83 -11.80
CA GLY A 73 2.30 23.27 -11.94
C GLY A 73 3.33 24.15 -11.22
N SER A 74 4.24 23.57 -10.44
CA SER A 74 5.24 24.34 -9.68
C SER A 74 6.31 24.90 -10.61
N GLN A 75 6.56 26.21 -10.52
CA GLN A 75 7.56 26.92 -11.31
C GLN A 75 8.71 27.35 -10.39
N VAL A 76 9.93 26.97 -10.72
CA VAL A 76 11.14 27.42 -10.02
C VAL A 76 11.66 28.67 -10.74
N PRO A 77 11.63 29.85 -10.11
CA PRO A 77 12.11 31.08 -10.75
C PRO A 77 13.63 31.04 -10.93
N ALA A 78 14.11 31.49 -12.09
CA ALA A 78 15.53 31.57 -12.44
C ALA A 78 16.32 32.54 -11.52
N GLU A 79 15.63 33.56 -11.00
CA GLU A 79 16.14 34.49 -9.99
C GLU A 79 15.24 34.42 -8.74
N GLY A 80 15.79 34.01 -7.59
CA GLY A 80 15.06 33.97 -6.32
C GLY A 80 15.32 32.71 -5.47
N ASP A 81 14.35 32.39 -4.60
CA ASP A 81 14.44 31.30 -3.62
C ASP A 81 14.03 29.95 -4.23
N ALA A 82 14.86 29.41 -5.13
CA ALA A 82 14.68 28.08 -5.71
C ALA A 82 14.67 26.96 -4.66
N ARG A 83 15.41 27.14 -3.57
CA ARG A 83 15.55 26.14 -2.50
C ARG A 83 14.25 25.89 -1.75
N GLY A 84 13.50 26.94 -1.42
CA GLY A 84 12.20 26.80 -0.76
C GLY A 84 11.18 26.05 -1.62
N ILE A 85 11.10 26.39 -2.91
CA ILE A 85 10.14 25.75 -3.84
C ILE A 85 10.50 24.29 -4.06
N CYS A 86 11.78 23.97 -4.26
CA CYS A 86 12.22 22.60 -4.41
C CYS A 86 12.02 21.78 -3.13
N ALA A 87 12.20 22.37 -1.94
CA ALA A 87 11.89 21.68 -0.68
C ALA A 87 10.39 21.33 -0.56
N ILE A 88 9.50 22.23 -0.99
CA ILE A 88 8.07 21.96 -1.05
C ILE A 88 7.79 20.83 -2.06
N ALA A 89 8.32 20.92 -3.27
CA ALA A 89 8.10 19.91 -4.32
C ALA A 89 8.59 18.52 -3.91
N TRP A 90 9.77 18.42 -3.29
CA TRP A 90 10.30 17.16 -2.76
C TRP A 90 9.46 16.59 -1.62
N THR A 91 8.99 17.44 -0.71
CA THR A 91 8.13 17.01 0.38
C THR A 91 6.77 16.53 -0.13
N GLN A 92 6.15 17.26 -1.06
CA GLN A 92 4.90 16.88 -1.71
C GLN A 92 5.07 15.59 -2.51
N GLY A 93 6.16 15.46 -3.27
CA GLY A 93 6.47 14.27 -4.06
C GLY A 93 6.62 13.04 -3.18
N ALA A 94 7.39 13.14 -2.10
CA ALA A 94 7.61 12.04 -1.18
C ALA A 94 6.30 11.53 -0.56
N VAL A 95 5.42 12.42 -0.07
CA VAL A 95 4.15 11.98 0.52
C VAL A 95 3.17 11.46 -0.55
N SER A 96 3.16 12.06 -1.75
CA SER A 96 2.30 11.61 -2.86
C SER A 96 2.70 10.22 -3.36
N THR A 97 4.00 9.91 -3.39
CA THR A 97 4.51 8.55 -3.66
C THR A 97 4.07 7.56 -2.58
N GLY A 98 4.12 7.95 -1.30
CA GLY A 98 3.56 7.17 -0.19
C GLY A 98 2.10 6.80 -0.39
N MET A 99 1.29 7.78 -0.80
CA MET A 99 -0.12 7.59 -1.12
C MET A 99 -0.35 6.66 -2.33
N LEU A 100 0.44 6.85 -3.40
CA LEU A 100 0.39 6.01 -4.59
C LEU A 100 0.73 4.56 -4.27
N ALA A 101 1.80 4.33 -3.51
CA ALA A 101 2.25 3.02 -3.06
C ALA A 101 1.18 2.30 -2.22
N ALA A 102 0.59 2.99 -1.24
CA ALA A 102 -0.49 2.44 -0.42
C ALA A 102 -1.72 2.09 -1.26
N GLY A 103 -2.13 2.98 -2.16
CA GLY A 103 -3.26 2.76 -3.07
C GLY A 103 -3.04 1.60 -4.04
N ALA A 104 -1.86 1.50 -4.65
CA ALA A 104 -1.49 0.39 -5.54
C ALA A 104 -1.50 -0.94 -4.79
N THR A 105 -0.94 -0.99 -3.58
CA THR A 105 -0.95 -2.21 -2.76
C THR A 105 -2.38 -2.61 -2.38
N ALA A 106 -3.25 -1.65 -2.04
CA ALA A 106 -4.66 -1.90 -1.75
C ALA A 106 -5.45 -2.42 -2.95
N LEU A 107 -5.15 -1.93 -4.16
CA LEU A 107 -5.71 -2.43 -5.40
C LEU A 107 -5.36 -3.91 -5.61
N PHE A 108 -4.07 -4.25 -5.62
CA PHE A 108 -3.65 -5.63 -5.86
C PHE A 108 -4.08 -6.58 -4.74
N GLY A 109 -4.06 -6.11 -3.49
CA GLY A 109 -4.58 -6.86 -2.34
C GLY A 109 -6.09 -7.16 -2.44
N GLY A 110 -6.89 -6.17 -2.82
CA GLY A 110 -8.32 -6.37 -3.00
C GLY A 110 -8.65 -7.26 -4.21
N LEU A 111 -7.89 -7.16 -5.30
CA LEU A 111 -7.98 -8.09 -6.44
C LEU A 111 -7.63 -9.52 -6.03
N GLY A 112 -6.57 -9.72 -5.25
CA GLY A 112 -6.20 -11.02 -4.71
C GLY A 112 -7.32 -11.64 -3.87
N TRP A 113 -8.02 -10.80 -3.09
CA TRP A 113 -9.22 -11.21 -2.36
C TRP A 113 -10.39 -11.60 -3.27
N MET A 114 -10.64 -10.85 -4.34
CA MET A 114 -11.68 -11.17 -5.32
C MET A 114 -11.40 -12.52 -5.99
N LEU A 115 -10.15 -12.78 -6.40
CA LEU A 115 -9.73 -14.05 -6.99
C LEU A 115 -9.92 -15.22 -6.03
N ALA A 116 -9.50 -15.05 -4.77
CA ALA A 116 -9.67 -16.08 -3.74
C ALA A 116 -11.15 -16.35 -3.43
N SER A 117 -11.98 -15.32 -3.31
CA SER A 117 -13.43 -15.48 -3.09
C SER A 117 -14.12 -16.15 -4.28
N HIS A 118 -13.67 -15.87 -5.50
CA HIS A 118 -14.19 -16.52 -6.69
C HIS A 118 -13.81 -18.01 -6.72
N ALA A 119 -12.55 -18.33 -6.43
CA ALA A 119 -12.08 -19.72 -6.34
C ALA A 119 -12.86 -20.51 -5.29
N VAL A 120 -13.05 -19.97 -4.09
CA VAL A 120 -13.77 -20.64 -2.99
C VAL A 120 -15.24 -20.88 -3.35
N ASN A 121 -15.94 -19.90 -3.93
CA ASN A 121 -17.34 -20.07 -4.31
C ASN A 121 -17.54 -21.09 -5.45
N ARG A 122 -16.55 -21.24 -6.35
CA ARG A 122 -16.63 -22.20 -7.46
C ARG A 122 -16.26 -23.62 -7.06
N VAL A 123 -15.30 -23.78 -6.15
CA VAL A 123 -14.91 -25.11 -5.62
C VAL A 123 -16.08 -25.82 -4.94
N SER A 124 -17.05 -25.10 -4.36
CA SER A 124 -18.25 -25.72 -3.79
C SER A 124 -19.29 -26.21 -4.81
N GLU A 125 -19.18 -25.81 -6.08
CA GLU A 125 -20.18 -26.09 -7.12
C GLU A 125 -19.74 -27.14 -8.16
N GLN A 126 -18.45 -27.50 -8.24
CA GLN A 126 -17.86 -28.23 -9.38
C GLN A 126 -17.01 -29.46 -8.99
N ASP A 127 -16.70 -30.28 -10.00
CA ASP A 127 -16.01 -31.57 -9.93
C ASP A 127 -14.59 -31.49 -9.31
N PRO A 128 -14.09 -32.58 -8.71
CA PRO A 128 -12.79 -32.64 -8.03
C PRO A 128 -11.57 -32.38 -8.93
N GLU A 129 -11.71 -32.47 -10.25
CA GLU A 129 -10.61 -32.21 -11.21
C GLU A 129 -10.25 -30.72 -11.33
N ASP A 130 -11.19 -29.80 -11.08
CA ASP A 130 -10.97 -28.35 -11.21
C ASP A 130 -10.39 -27.69 -9.94
N VAL A 131 -10.35 -28.43 -8.83
CA VAL A 131 -9.87 -27.93 -7.51
C VAL A 131 -8.43 -27.43 -7.60
N GLY A 132 -7.59 -28.09 -8.40
CA GLY A 132 -6.19 -27.69 -8.61
C GLY A 132 -6.05 -26.32 -9.28
N ALA A 133 -6.87 -26.04 -10.30
CA ALA A 133 -6.87 -24.77 -11.01
C ALA A 133 -7.35 -23.62 -10.11
N TYR A 134 -8.39 -23.86 -9.30
CA TYR A 134 -8.90 -22.88 -8.34
C TYR A 134 -7.91 -22.62 -7.18
N CYS A 135 -7.17 -23.64 -6.72
CA CYS A 135 -6.09 -23.45 -5.76
C CYS A 135 -4.97 -22.56 -6.32
N PHE A 136 -4.58 -22.77 -7.59
CA PHE A 136 -3.59 -21.91 -8.25
C PHE A 136 -4.07 -20.45 -8.35
N LEU A 137 -5.35 -20.24 -8.67
CA LEU A 137 -5.93 -18.90 -8.76
C LEU A 137 -5.91 -18.16 -7.40
N ALA A 138 -6.20 -18.88 -6.31
CA ALA A 138 -6.12 -18.35 -4.96
C ALA A 138 -4.68 -18.04 -4.53
N ASP A 139 -3.74 -18.93 -4.87
CA ASP A 139 -2.30 -18.73 -4.62
C ASP A 139 -1.78 -17.49 -5.38
N LEU A 140 -2.19 -17.32 -6.64
CA LEU A 140 -1.83 -16.18 -7.48
C LEU A 140 -2.26 -14.86 -6.84
N GLY A 141 -3.45 -14.79 -6.24
CA GLY A 141 -3.93 -13.60 -5.54
C GLY A 141 -3.03 -13.19 -4.36
N GLY A 142 -2.55 -14.16 -3.57
CA GLY A 142 -1.60 -13.92 -2.49
C GLY A 142 -0.25 -13.42 -3.00
N TRP A 143 0.31 -14.07 -4.02
CA TRP A 143 1.60 -13.70 -4.60
C TRP A 143 1.58 -12.34 -5.30
N LEU A 144 0.50 -11.98 -5.99
CA LEU A 144 0.32 -10.64 -6.57
C LEU A 144 0.30 -9.56 -5.49
N THR A 145 -0.38 -9.82 -4.37
CA THR A 145 -0.40 -8.91 -3.22
C THR A 145 1.00 -8.71 -2.65
N PHE A 146 1.76 -9.79 -2.48
CA PHE A 146 3.14 -9.73 -2.01
C PHE A 146 4.05 -8.98 -2.98
N ALA A 147 3.97 -9.27 -4.28
CA ALA A 147 4.78 -8.60 -5.29
C ALA A 147 4.52 -7.09 -5.31
N ALA A 148 3.24 -6.68 -5.18
CA ALA A 148 2.88 -5.28 -5.05
C ALA A 148 3.47 -4.64 -3.78
N ALA A 149 3.27 -5.27 -2.61
CA ALA A 149 3.79 -4.78 -1.32
C ALA A 149 5.33 -4.67 -1.29
N MET A 150 6.03 -5.66 -1.85
CA MET A 150 7.48 -5.65 -1.97
C MET A 150 7.96 -4.49 -2.86
N THR A 151 7.36 -4.36 -4.05
CA THR A 151 7.74 -3.32 -5.02
C THR A 151 7.50 -1.93 -4.43
N THR A 152 6.35 -1.71 -3.81
CA THR A 152 6.03 -0.43 -3.20
C THR A 152 6.94 -0.13 -2.01
N THR A 153 7.24 -1.10 -1.14
CA THR A 153 8.18 -0.91 -0.02
C THR A 153 9.57 -0.52 -0.49
N LEU A 154 10.08 -1.14 -1.58
CA LEU A 154 11.36 -0.76 -2.17
C LEU A 154 11.33 0.68 -2.71
N ILE A 155 10.29 1.04 -3.47
CA ILE A 155 10.12 2.41 -3.99
C ILE A 155 10.09 3.42 -2.84
N LEU A 156 9.39 3.11 -1.74
CA LEU A 156 9.30 4.02 -0.60
C LEU A 156 10.61 4.13 0.17
N SER A 157 11.41 3.06 0.24
CA SER A 157 12.74 3.12 0.86
C SER A 157 13.67 4.04 0.08
N GLU A 158 13.72 3.94 -1.25
CA GLU A 158 14.51 4.84 -2.10
C GLU A 158 13.98 6.28 -2.03
N THR A 159 12.66 6.46 -2.11
CA THR A 159 12.02 7.79 -1.99
C THR A 159 12.36 8.47 -0.66
N ALA A 160 12.38 7.71 0.45
CA ALA A 160 12.74 8.24 1.76
C ALA A 160 14.23 8.64 1.83
N VAL A 161 15.12 7.85 1.21
CA VAL A 161 16.55 8.17 1.15
C VAL A 161 16.80 9.40 0.28
N ASP A 162 16.16 9.50 -0.88
CA ASP A 162 16.30 10.65 -1.78
C ASP A 162 15.76 11.94 -1.14
N TYR A 163 14.63 11.85 -0.44
CA TYR A 163 14.10 12.96 0.34
C TYR A 163 15.10 13.46 1.39
N LEU A 164 15.71 12.54 2.15
CA LEU A 164 16.72 12.89 3.16
C LEU A 164 17.98 13.50 2.54
N ARG A 165 18.45 12.94 1.42
CA ARG A 165 19.61 13.49 0.68
C ARG A 165 19.35 14.93 0.26
N PHE A 166 18.18 15.21 -0.29
CA PHE A 166 17.80 16.55 -0.72
C PHE A 166 17.73 17.53 0.48
N MET A 167 17.04 17.14 1.56
CA MET A 167 16.84 17.99 2.74
C MET A 167 18.15 18.34 3.48
N TYR A 168 19.05 17.36 3.65
CA TYR A 168 20.31 17.58 4.35
C TYR A 168 21.43 18.13 3.44
N GLY A 169 21.23 18.17 2.13
CA GLY A 169 22.20 18.70 1.15
C GLY A 169 23.56 17.97 1.14
N ARG A 170 23.64 16.81 1.81
CA ARG A 170 24.78 15.89 1.95
C ARG A 170 24.23 14.47 1.99
N ARG A 171 25.11 13.48 1.78
CA ARG A 171 24.75 12.08 2.04
C ARG A 171 24.28 11.96 3.50
N PRO A 172 23.05 11.47 3.76
CA PRO A 172 22.59 11.24 5.12
C PRO A 172 23.56 10.30 5.84
N GLU A 173 23.61 10.40 7.17
CA GLU A 173 24.44 9.50 7.97
C GLU A 173 24.11 8.05 7.61
N ILE A 174 25.15 7.23 7.41
CA ILE A 174 25.03 5.84 6.96
C ILE A 174 24.09 5.04 7.88
N TRP A 175 24.03 5.41 9.16
CA TRP A 175 23.12 4.82 10.14
C TRP A 175 21.64 5.06 9.80
N VAL A 176 21.25 6.26 9.38
CA VAL A 176 19.84 6.58 9.05
C VAL A 176 19.40 5.82 7.81
N THR A 177 20.22 5.82 6.75
CA THR A 177 19.97 5.03 5.55
C THR A 177 19.94 3.54 5.87
N GLY A 178 20.86 3.07 6.71
CA GLY A 178 20.89 1.68 7.18
C GLY A 178 19.62 1.28 7.91
N ILE A 179 19.04 2.14 8.75
CA ILE A 179 17.76 1.90 9.43
C ILE A 179 16.61 1.79 8.42
N ILE A 180 16.53 2.69 7.44
CA ILE A 180 15.46 2.65 6.41
C ILE A 180 15.55 1.35 5.60
N ILE A 181 16.75 0.97 5.15
CA ILE A 181 16.94 -0.26 4.38
C ILE A 181 16.66 -1.50 5.24
N ALA A 182 17.14 -1.54 6.48
CA ALA A 182 16.92 -2.66 7.39
C ALA A 182 15.43 -2.82 7.75
N THR A 183 14.72 -1.72 7.98
CA THR A 183 13.27 -1.74 8.24
C THR A 183 12.50 -2.18 6.99
N ALA A 184 12.86 -1.70 5.80
CA ALA A 184 12.26 -2.17 4.54
C ALA A 184 12.47 -3.67 4.34
N ALA A 185 13.69 -4.18 4.57
CA ALA A 185 13.99 -5.60 4.49
C ALA A 185 13.17 -6.42 5.50
N LEU A 186 13.04 -5.94 6.73
CA LEU A 186 12.23 -6.59 7.76
C LEU A 186 10.75 -6.64 7.38
N VAL A 187 10.20 -5.54 6.86
CA VAL A 187 8.81 -5.48 6.36
C VAL A 187 8.61 -6.50 5.24
N ILE A 188 9.50 -6.53 4.23
CA ILE A 188 9.41 -7.48 3.11
C ILE A 188 9.46 -8.93 3.60
N ILE A 189 10.37 -9.26 4.52
CA ILE A 189 10.45 -10.60 5.09
C ILE A 189 9.17 -10.93 5.86
N SER A 190 8.64 -9.99 6.64
CA SER A 190 7.40 -10.19 7.39
C SER A 190 6.21 -10.43 6.47
N ASP A 191 6.07 -9.64 5.41
CA ASP A 191 5.00 -9.77 4.42
C ASP A 191 5.12 -11.10 3.66
N PHE A 192 6.33 -11.50 3.29
CA PHE A 192 6.59 -12.80 2.65
C PHE A 192 6.13 -13.96 3.55
N VAL A 193 6.52 -13.95 4.82
CA VAL A 193 6.13 -14.99 5.79
C VAL A 193 4.62 -15.01 5.97
N LEU A 194 3.99 -13.83 6.10
CA LEU A 194 2.54 -13.73 6.25
C LEU A 194 1.79 -14.31 5.05
N VAL A 195 2.15 -13.90 3.84
CA VAL A 195 1.52 -14.40 2.61
C VAL A 195 1.78 -15.89 2.45
N TYR A 196 3.02 -16.34 2.62
CA TYR A 196 3.36 -17.76 2.49
C TYR A 196 2.57 -18.65 3.46
N VAL A 197 2.49 -18.26 4.74
CA VAL A 197 1.71 -19.02 5.74
C VAL A 197 0.23 -19.02 5.37
N ARG A 198 -0.35 -17.86 5.07
CA ARG A 198 -1.78 -17.72 4.78
C ARG A 198 -2.20 -18.48 3.53
N THR A 199 -1.44 -18.36 2.46
CA THR A 199 -1.67 -19.08 1.20
C THR A 199 -1.57 -20.59 1.42
N LYS A 200 -0.58 -21.06 2.20
CA LYS A 200 -0.46 -22.47 2.55
C LYS A 200 -1.64 -22.98 3.39
N THR A 201 -2.15 -22.19 4.33
CA THR A 201 -3.32 -22.55 5.14
C THR A 201 -4.58 -22.64 4.28
N LEU A 202 -4.77 -21.70 3.35
CA LEU A 202 -5.90 -21.72 2.41
C LEU A 202 -5.85 -22.95 1.51
N ARG A 203 -4.70 -23.25 0.91
CA ARG A 203 -4.51 -24.42 0.04
C ARG A 203 -4.78 -25.73 0.76
N ARG A 204 -4.32 -25.86 2.00
CA ARG A 204 -4.62 -27.05 2.83
C ARG A 204 -6.11 -27.19 3.08
N SER A 205 -6.80 -26.08 3.37
CA SER A 205 -8.23 -26.10 3.65
C SER A 205 -9.10 -26.35 2.42
N LEU A 206 -8.66 -25.96 1.22
CA LEU A 206 -9.33 -26.27 -0.04
C LEU A 206 -9.17 -27.75 -0.44
N ALA A 207 -8.05 -28.36 -0.05
CA ALA A 207 -7.81 -29.79 -0.27
C ALA A 207 -8.62 -30.69 0.69
N ASP A 208 -9.12 -30.15 1.80
CA ASP A 208 -9.88 -30.89 2.80
C ASP A 208 -11.39 -30.71 2.57
N SER A 209 -11.99 -31.60 1.77
CA SER A 209 -13.39 -31.52 1.32
C SER A 209 -14.45 -31.71 2.42
N GLY A 210 -14.04 -31.94 3.67
CA GLY A 210 -14.94 -32.29 4.78
C GLY A 210 -15.65 -31.12 5.47
N ALA A 211 -15.22 -29.88 5.28
CA ALA A 211 -15.78 -28.72 5.99
C ALA A 211 -15.95 -27.47 5.10
N PRO A 212 -17.04 -26.70 5.24
CA PRO A 212 -17.23 -25.47 4.48
C PRO A 212 -16.16 -24.44 4.85
N THR A 213 -15.29 -24.11 3.89
CA THR A 213 -14.22 -23.12 4.07
C THR A 213 -14.82 -21.73 4.30
N ARG A 214 -14.68 -21.21 5.53
CA ARG A 214 -15.06 -19.83 5.86
C ARG A 214 -13.83 -18.94 5.82
N LEU A 215 -13.87 -17.90 4.99
CA LEU A 215 -12.80 -16.91 4.92
C LEU A 215 -12.81 -16.01 6.16
N ALA A 216 -11.64 -15.79 6.75
CA ALA A 216 -11.47 -14.97 7.95
C ALA A 216 -11.19 -13.50 7.61
N LEU A 217 -12.19 -12.61 7.72
CA LEU A 217 -12.09 -11.18 7.40
C LEU A 217 -11.56 -10.32 8.55
N ARG A 218 -10.33 -10.60 9.04
CA ARG A 218 -9.89 -10.03 10.33
C ARG A 218 -9.14 -8.70 10.25
N SER A 219 -8.60 -8.27 9.10
CA SER A 219 -7.71 -7.09 9.05
C SER A 219 -7.99 -6.02 8.00
N ILE A 220 -8.98 -6.21 7.11
CA ILE A 220 -9.28 -5.22 6.06
C ILE A 220 -9.62 -3.85 6.65
N LYS A 221 -10.30 -3.82 7.81
CA LYS A 221 -10.63 -2.57 8.53
C LYS A 221 -9.41 -1.73 8.88
N VAL A 222 -8.32 -2.38 9.31
CA VAL A 222 -7.09 -1.69 9.71
C VAL A 222 -6.45 -1.05 8.47
N ALA A 223 -6.36 -1.80 7.37
CA ALA A 223 -5.86 -1.28 6.10
C ALA A 223 -6.71 -0.09 5.61
N THR A 224 -8.04 -0.19 5.62
CA THR A 224 -8.94 0.90 5.22
C THR A 224 -8.74 2.15 6.07
N ILE A 225 -8.73 2.02 7.40
CA ILE A 225 -8.58 3.16 8.32
C ILE A 225 -7.20 3.81 8.15
N ALA A 226 -6.12 3.00 8.08
CA ALA A 226 -4.77 3.50 7.88
C ALA A 226 -4.62 4.24 6.54
N THR A 227 -5.21 3.73 5.46
CA THR A 227 -5.25 4.39 4.15
C THR A 227 -5.97 5.74 4.21
N VAL A 228 -7.11 5.82 4.91
CA VAL A 228 -7.84 7.10 5.07
C VAL A 228 -7.04 8.10 5.90
N ILE A 229 -6.44 7.66 7.01
CA ILE A 229 -5.57 8.52 7.84
C ILE A 229 -4.40 9.04 7.01
N LEU A 230 -3.75 8.17 6.24
CA LEU A 230 -2.66 8.55 5.34
C LEU A 230 -3.14 9.59 4.32
N ALA A 231 -4.28 9.36 3.67
CA ALA A 231 -4.82 10.26 2.67
C ALA A 231 -5.10 11.66 3.23
N ILE A 232 -5.71 11.74 4.42
CA ILE A 232 -6.00 13.00 5.11
C ILE A 232 -4.69 13.68 5.52
N GLY A 233 -3.79 12.97 6.20
CA GLY A 233 -2.56 13.53 6.73
C GLY A 233 -1.62 14.04 5.64
N ALA A 234 -1.41 13.24 4.58
CA ALA A 234 -0.58 13.60 3.45
C ALA A 234 -1.17 14.76 2.64
N SER A 235 -2.47 14.76 2.36
CA SER A 235 -3.12 15.87 1.64
C SER A 235 -3.09 17.17 2.44
N TRP A 236 -3.39 17.10 3.74
CA TRP A 236 -3.32 18.25 4.64
C TRP A 236 -1.91 18.84 4.68
N LEU A 237 -0.89 17.99 4.85
CA LEU A 237 0.50 18.44 4.85
C LEU A 237 0.84 19.09 3.50
N ALA A 238 0.59 18.40 2.39
CA ALA A 238 0.96 18.85 1.05
C ALA A 238 0.39 20.23 0.69
N VAL A 239 -0.87 20.50 1.03
CA VAL A 239 -1.53 21.79 0.79
C VAL A 239 -1.07 22.87 1.78
N SER A 240 -0.69 22.48 3.00
CA SER A 240 -0.25 23.42 4.04
C SER A 240 1.21 23.86 3.88
N LEU A 241 2.05 23.13 3.14
CA LEU A 241 3.47 23.43 2.97
C LEU A 241 3.74 24.86 2.49
N ALA A 242 2.91 25.40 1.61
CA ALA A 242 3.06 26.78 1.12
C ALA A 242 2.84 27.86 2.21
N ARG A 243 2.21 27.49 3.33
CA ARG A 243 1.94 28.39 4.46
C ARG A 243 2.96 28.24 5.60
N ILE A 244 3.80 27.21 5.54
CA ILE A 244 4.81 26.94 6.57
C ILE A 244 5.98 27.92 6.38
N PRO A 245 6.53 28.49 7.46
CA PRO A 245 7.69 29.37 7.35
C PRO A 245 8.83 28.66 6.61
N LYS A 246 9.37 29.33 5.59
CA LYS A 246 10.54 28.87 4.82
C LYS A 246 11.69 28.29 5.67
N PRO A 247 12.11 28.90 6.81
CA PRO A 247 13.18 28.32 7.61
C PRO A 247 12.87 26.91 8.12
N TRP A 248 11.61 26.55 8.36
CA TRP A 248 11.25 25.20 8.79
C TRP A 248 11.31 24.16 7.68
N LEU A 249 11.26 24.61 6.42
CA LEU A 249 11.37 23.78 5.22
C LEU A 249 12.80 23.69 4.72
N THR A 250 13.59 24.76 4.91
CA THR A 250 14.97 24.85 4.41
C THR A 250 16.03 24.48 5.44
N ASP A 251 15.74 24.68 6.73
CA ASP A 251 16.55 24.14 7.82
C ASP A 251 15.92 22.84 8.31
N PRO A 252 16.72 21.78 8.53
CA PRO A 252 16.21 20.46 8.87
C PRO A 252 15.62 20.45 10.29
N ALA A 253 14.38 20.90 10.41
CA ALA A 253 13.58 20.69 11.61
C ALA A 253 13.30 19.18 11.72
N ALA A 254 14.01 18.49 12.60
CA ALA A 254 13.94 17.04 12.75
C ALA A 254 12.49 16.52 12.91
N GLY A 255 11.62 17.30 13.55
CA GLY A 255 10.20 16.99 13.69
C GLY A 255 9.43 16.95 12.36
N LEU A 256 9.67 17.91 11.46
CA LEU A 256 9.01 17.93 10.15
C LEU A 256 9.48 16.77 9.28
N ILE A 257 10.80 16.53 9.25
CA ILE A 257 11.40 15.42 8.50
C ILE A 257 10.86 14.08 9.01
N ALA A 258 10.82 13.87 10.33
CA ALA A 258 10.26 12.65 10.92
C ALA A 258 8.77 12.48 10.57
N PHE A 259 8.00 13.56 10.57
CA PHE A 259 6.59 13.53 10.18
C PHE A 259 6.41 13.15 8.70
N VAL A 260 7.20 13.73 7.79
CA VAL A 260 7.20 13.39 6.37
C VAL A 260 7.59 11.93 6.16
N LEU A 261 8.67 11.46 6.79
CA LEU A 261 9.07 10.05 6.74
C LEU A 261 7.98 9.11 7.27
N THR A 262 7.24 9.53 8.29
CA THR A 262 6.12 8.75 8.81
C THR A 262 5.02 8.59 7.77
N LEU A 263 4.65 9.67 7.07
CA LEU A 263 3.62 9.63 6.02
C LEU A 263 4.12 8.96 4.73
N THR A 264 5.40 9.09 4.39
CA THR A 264 5.97 8.52 3.17
C THR A 264 6.33 7.04 3.32
N PHE A 265 6.82 6.60 4.47
CA PHE A 265 7.39 5.25 4.62
C PHE A 265 6.63 4.43 5.67
N VAL A 266 6.48 4.94 6.88
CA VAL A 266 5.94 4.15 8.01
C VAL A 266 4.45 3.81 7.82
N LEU A 267 3.61 4.78 7.53
CA LEU A 267 2.17 4.54 7.36
C LEU A 267 1.86 3.66 6.14
N PRO A 268 2.47 3.90 4.95
CA PRO A 268 2.27 3.03 3.79
C PRO A 268 2.75 1.59 4.00
N THR A 269 3.87 1.37 4.71
CA THR A 269 4.32 0.01 5.05
C THR A 269 3.37 -0.68 6.02
N ILE A 270 2.82 0.04 7.01
CA ILE A 270 1.75 -0.49 7.87
C ILE A 270 0.52 -0.88 7.03
N VAL A 271 0.12 -0.05 6.06
CA VAL A 271 -0.97 -0.37 5.13
C VAL A 271 -0.66 -1.63 4.33
N ALA A 272 0.55 -1.74 3.75
CA ALA A 272 0.98 -2.89 2.97
C ALA A 272 0.98 -4.18 3.81
N THR A 273 1.54 -4.16 5.01
CA THR A 273 1.53 -5.32 5.92
C THR A 273 0.13 -5.67 6.38
N ALA A 274 -0.75 -4.68 6.64
CA ALA A 274 -2.15 -4.94 6.98
C ALA A 274 -2.90 -5.62 5.82
N ILE A 275 -2.58 -5.26 4.57
CA ILE A 275 -3.14 -5.88 3.36
C ILE A 275 -2.58 -7.30 3.20
N CYS A 276 -1.27 -7.52 3.32
CA CYS A 276 -0.64 -8.85 3.26
C CYS A 276 -1.18 -9.79 4.36
N TYR A 277 -1.37 -9.26 5.57
CA TYR A 277 -1.98 -9.99 6.67
C TYR A 277 -3.47 -10.31 6.41
N SER A 278 -4.14 -9.51 5.58
CA SER A 278 -5.54 -9.71 5.22
C SER A 278 -5.75 -10.72 4.10
N VAL A 279 -4.70 -11.25 3.45
CA VAL A 279 -4.81 -12.26 2.39
C VAL A 279 -5.70 -13.42 2.84
N ALA A 280 -6.54 -13.86 1.90
CA ALA A 280 -7.55 -14.89 2.12
C ALA A 280 -6.97 -16.12 2.84
N SER A 281 -7.62 -16.50 3.94
CA SER A 281 -7.22 -17.62 4.79
C SER A 281 -8.44 -18.13 5.53
N THR A 282 -8.41 -19.41 5.85
CA THR A 282 -9.45 -20.06 6.65
C THR A 282 -9.16 -19.92 8.15
N ASP A 283 -10.21 -19.95 8.97
CA ASP A 283 -10.10 -19.82 10.43
C ASP A 283 -9.84 -21.19 11.08
N GLU A 284 -8.57 -21.58 11.26
CA GLU A 284 -8.17 -22.85 11.88
C GLU A 284 -8.74 -23.04 13.31
N ARG A 285 -9.06 -21.95 14.03
CA ARG A 285 -9.53 -22.02 15.43
C ARG A 285 -10.89 -22.71 15.58
N VAL A 286 -11.71 -22.75 14.54
CA VAL A 286 -12.99 -23.46 14.58
C VAL A 286 -12.79 -24.96 14.34
N SER A 287 -11.88 -25.33 13.43
CA SER A 287 -11.57 -26.74 13.13
C SER A 287 -11.01 -27.49 14.35
N ILE A 288 -10.07 -26.88 15.09
CA ILE A 288 -9.49 -27.51 16.30
C ILE A 288 -10.53 -27.70 17.41
N ARG A 289 -11.51 -26.79 17.54
CA ARG A 289 -12.60 -26.94 18.51
C ARG A 289 -13.63 -27.99 18.10
N GLY A 290 -13.91 -28.12 16.79
CA GLY A 290 -14.76 -29.19 16.26
C GLY A 290 -14.13 -30.57 16.45
N ALA A 291 -12.85 -30.73 16.10
CA ALA A 291 -12.10 -31.97 16.30
C ALA A 291 -11.97 -32.36 17.79
N ARG A 292 -11.86 -31.38 18.70
CA ARG A 292 -11.91 -31.64 20.16
C ARG A 292 -13.30 -32.02 20.67
N ALA A 293 -14.36 -31.59 20.00
CA ALA A 293 -15.73 -31.92 20.39
C ALA A 293 -16.14 -33.33 19.91
N GLU A 294 -15.63 -33.80 18.77
CA GLU A 294 -15.78 -35.19 18.33
C GLU A 294 -14.92 -36.19 19.13
N ALA A 295 -13.77 -35.74 19.65
CA ALA A 295 -12.91 -36.56 20.51
C ALA A 295 -13.40 -36.69 21.97
N ALA A 296 -14.52 -36.04 22.33
CA ALA A 296 -15.11 -36.20 23.65
C ALA A 296 -16.02 -37.45 23.66
N PRO A 297 -15.68 -38.51 24.41
CA PRO A 297 -16.54 -39.70 24.48
C PRO A 297 -17.88 -39.30 25.11
N ARG A 298 -18.98 -39.58 24.39
CA ARG A 298 -20.33 -39.55 24.97
C ARG A 298 -20.36 -40.58 26.10
N ARG A 299 -20.38 -40.09 27.34
CA ARG A 299 -20.77 -40.86 28.52
C ARG A 299 -22.26 -40.72 28.72
#